data_AF-A0A6I1W081-F1
#
_entry.id   AF-A0A6I1W081-F1
#
_cell.length_a   1.000
_cell.length_b   1.000
_cell.length_c   1.000
_cell.angle_alpha   90.00
_cell.angle_beta   90.00
_cell.angle_gamma   90.00
#
_symmetry.space_group_name_H-M   'P 1'
#
loop_
_entity.id
_entity.type
_entity.pdbx_description
1 polymer ?
#
loop_
_entity_poly.entity_id
_entity_poly.type
_entity_poly.pdbx_seq_one_letter_code
_entity_poly.pdbx_strand_id
1 'polypeptide(L)'
;MKKISLILGCILLFAGIVQAAEKPTIRIGARVFTEQTLLAEITAQYLNSKGYNAQVTGGLGSSLARSAHETGQLDMVWEYTGVSLVAYNHITEKLDKDHAYDRVKEVDAKKGLIWLHPSKFSNTYA
;
A
#
# COMPACT_ATOMS: atom_id res chain seq x y z
N MET A 1 -54.16 9.46 15.93
CA MET A 1 -53.15 9.17 16.96
C MET A 1 -52.31 7.91 16.65
N LYS A 2 -52.91 6.74 16.40
CA LYS A 2 -52.17 5.49 16.09
C LYS A 2 -51.27 5.55 14.84
N LYS A 3 -51.69 6.26 13.78
CA LYS A 3 -50.90 6.45 12.54
C LYS A 3 -49.69 7.36 12.70
N ILE A 4 -49.72 8.30 13.65
CA ILE A 4 -48.62 9.23 13.93
C ILE A 4 -47.54 8.54 14.78
N SER A 5 -47.94 7.69 15.75
CA SER A 5 -46.99 6.83 16.49
C SER A 5 -46.26 5.82 15.59
N LEU A 6 -46.91 5.34 14.53
CA LEU A 6 -46.30 4.39 13.60
C LEU A 6 -45.20 5.05 12.74
N ILE A 7 -45.43 6.29 12.30
CA ILE A 7 -44.46 7.06 11.49
C ILE A 7 -43.25 7.49 12.34
N LEU A 8 -43.48 7.87 13.61
CA LEU A 8 -42.40 8.27 14.52
C LEU A 8 -41.51 7.07 14.93
N GLY A 9 -42.10 5.88 15.06
CA GLY A 9 -41.36 4.64 15.30
C GLY A 9 -40.46 4.22 14.12
N CYS A 10 -40.91 4.43 12.88
CA CYS A 10 -40.10 4.16 11.68
C CYS A 10 -38.92 5.12 11.51
N ILE A 11 -39.05 6.39 11.95
CA ILE A 11 -37.96 7.37 11.89
C ILE A 11 -36.87 7.06 12.93
N LEU A 12 -37.25 6.57 14.12
CA LEU A 12 -36.29 6.17 15.16
C LEU A 12 -35.54 4.86 14.81
N LEU A 13 -36.13 3.98 13.98
CA LEU A 13 -35.45 2.78 13.47
C LEU A 13 -34.40 3.07 12.39
N PHE A 14 -34.48 4.22 11.70
CA PHE A 14 -33.49 4.66 10.70
C PHE A 14 -32.39 5.57 11.26
N ALA A 15 -32.53 6.06 12.49
CA ALA A 15 -31.53 6.90 13.15
C ALA A 15 -30.37 6.09 13.77
N GLY A 16 -30.51 4.76 13.85
CA GLY A 16 -29.47 3.86 14.31
C GLY A 16 -28.60 3.40 13.16
N ILE A 17 -27.28 3.59 13.31
CA ILE A 17 -26.20 3.04 12.47
C ILE A 17 -25.87 3.89 11.23
N VAL A 18 -25.47 5.15 11.46
CA VAL A 18 -24.33 5.68 10.70
C VAL A 18 -23.08 5.20 11.44
N GLN A 19 -22.72 3.92 11.25
CA GLN A 19 -21.41 3.44 11.68
C GLN A 19 -20.41 4.16 10.77
N ALA A 20 -19.61 5.06 11.34
CA ALA A 20 -18.46 5.57 10.62
C ALA A 20 -17.62 4.36 10.20
N ALA A 21 -17.48 4.13 8.90
CA ALA A 21 -16.68 3.02 8.40
C ALA A 21 -15.26 3.17 8.97
N GLU A 22 -14.80 2.18 9.73
CA GLU A 22 -13.43 2.16 10.21
C GLU A 22 -12.49 2.23 8.99
N LYS A 23 -11.44 3.05 9.10
CA LYS A 23 -10.45 3.14 8.03
C LYS A 23 -9.83 1.75 7.83
N PRO A 24 -9.62 1.33 6.57
CA PRO A 24 -9.06 0.01 6.30
C PRO A 24 -7.65 -0.11 6.90
N THR A 25 -7.32 -1.33 7.33
CA THR A 25 -5.95 -1.68 7.70
C THR A 25 -5.05 -1.59 6.46
N ILE A 26 -3.86 -1.01 6.62
CA ILE A 26 -2.83 -0.92 5.59
C ILE A 26 -1.67 -1.84 6.00
N ARG A 27 -1.47 -2.93 5.25
CA ARG A 27 -0.42 -3.92 5.51
C ARG A 27 0.83 -3.56 4.71
N ILE A 28 1.88 -3.18 5.41
CA ILE A 28 3.14 -2.70 4.84
C ILE A 28 4.17 -3.81 4.93
N GLY A 29 4.72 -4.25 3.80
CA GLY A 29 5.79 -5.24 3.80
C GLY A 29 7.17 -4.59 3.95
N ALA A 30 8.04 -5.22 4.75
CA ALA A 30 9.44 -4.87 4.86
C ALA A 30 10.34 -6.08 4.58
N ARG A 31 11.33 -5.89 3.71
CA ARG A 31 12.37 -6.90 3.47
C ARG A 31 13.33 -7.00 4.65
N VAL A 32 14.13 -8.06 4.67
CA VAL A 32 15.08 -8.41 5.75
C VAL A 32 16.23 -7.41 6.01
N PHE A 33 16.31 -6.28 5.30
CA PHE A 33 17.42 -5.33 5.43
C PHE A 33 17.00 -3.98 6.00
N THR A 34 17.95 -3.30 6.64
CA THR A 34 17.72 -2.14 7.52
C THR A 34 16.92 -1.02 6.86
N GLU A 35 17.24 -0.65 5.62
CA GLU A 35 16.55 0.44 4.93
C GLU A 35 15.05 0.14 4.74
N GLN A 36 14.70 -1.10 4.38
CA GLN A 36 13.30 -1.50 4.18
C GLN A 36 12.50 -1.48 5.48
N THR A 37 13.07 -2.02 6.56
CA THR A 37 12.45 -1.93 7.88
C THR A 37 12.26 -0.48 8.30
N LEU A 38 13.29 0.37 8.15
CA LEU A 38 13.22 1.77 8.53
C LEU A 38 12.14 2.53 7.74
N LEU A 39 12.09 2.37 6.41
CA LEU A 39 11.11 3.05 5.56
C LEU A 39 9.68 2.58 5.81
N ALA A 40 9.47 1.28 6.04
CA ALA A 40 8.17 0.73 6.40
C ALA A 40 7.68 1.27 7.74
N GLU A 41 8.52 1.31 8.77
CA GLU A 41 8.18 1.83 10.10
C GLU A 41 7.87 3.33 10.08
N ILE A 42 8.68 4.13 9.38
CA ILE A 42 8.41 5.57 9.22
C ILE A 42 7.05 5.78 8.54
N THR A 43 6.75 4.98 7.52
CA THR A 43 5.50 5.12 6.77
C THR A 43 4.30 4.65 7.60
N ALA A 44 4.45 3.57 8.37
CA ALA A 44 3.42 3.10 9.30
C ALA A 44 3.10 4.17 10.35
N GLN A 45 4.13 4.75 10.98
CA GLN A 45 3.96 5.82 11.97
C GLN A 45 3.26 7.05 11.38
N TYR A 46 3.64 7.47 10.17
CA TYR A 46 2.98 8.57 9.48
C TYR A 46 1.49 8.28 9.18
N LEU A 47 1.17 7.10 8.66
CA LEU A 47 -0.21 6.72 8.37
C LEU A 47 -1.06 6.60 9.64
N ASN A 48 -0.48 6.03 10.70
CA ASN A 48 -1.10 5.94 12.02
C ASN A 48 -1.37 7.34 12.60
N SER A 49 -0.44 8.31 12.41
CA SER A 49 -0.67 9.70 12.82
C SER A 49 -1.77 10.41 12.02
N LYS A 50 -2.21 9.83 10.89
CA LYS A 50 -3.36 10.28 10.09
C LYS A 50 -4.63 9.46 10.39
N GLY A 51 -4.59 8.59 11.40
CA GLY A 51 -5.71 7.78 11.88
C GLY A 51 -6.00 6.53 11.07
N TYR A 52 -5.10 6.10 10.16
CA TYR A 52 -5.20 4.77 9.55
C TYR A 52 -4.70 3.69 10.53
N ASN A 53 -5.02 2.43 10.26
CA ASN A 53 -4.44 1.28 10.96
C ASN A 53 -3.34 0.66 10.10
N ALA A 54 -2.13 1.23 10.13
CA ALA A 54 -0.99 0.74 9.36
C ALA A 54 -0.15 -0.25 10.19
N GLN A 55 0.10 -1.43 9.61
CA GLN A 55 0.80 -2.54 10.26
C GLN A 55 1.97 -3.03 9.41
N VAL A 56 3.14 -3.19 10.01
CA VAL A 56 4.35 -3.67 9.32
C VAL A 56 4.47 -5.18 9.44
N THR A 57 4.68 -5.86 8.31
CA THR A 57 5.09 -7.26 8.22
C THR A 57 6.53 -7.31 7.74
N GLY A 58 7.46 -7.51 8.68
CA GLY A 58 8.90 -7.55 8.40
C GLY A 58 9.44 -8.94 8.08
N GLY A 59 10.74 -9.01 7.80
CA GLY A 59 11.47 -10.27 7.61
C GLY A 59 11.20 -10.97 6.28
N LEU A 60 10.63 -10.27 5.30
CA LEU A 60 10.24 -10.86 4.02
C LEU A 60 11.43 -11.00 3.07
N GLY A 61 11.55 -12.15 2.42
CA GLY A 61 12.40 -12.29 1.23
C GLY A 61 11.82 -11.51 0.05
N SER A 62 12.67 -11.06 -0.89
CA SER A 62 12.24 -10.21 -2.01
C SER A 62 11.11 -10.81 -2.85
N SER A 63 11.22 -12.08 -3.24
CA SER A 63 10.18 -12.78 -4.02
C SER A 63 8.87 -12.97 -3.24
N LEU A 64 8.97 -13.20 -1.92
CA LEU A 64 7.80 -13.33 -1.05
C LEU A 64 7.07 -11.99 -0.91
N ALA A 65 7.81 -10.90 -0.65
CA ALA A 65 7.24 -9.55 -0.58
C ALA A 65 6.55 -9.18 -1.90
N ARG A 66 7.16 -9.50 -3.05
CA ARG A 66 6.57 -9.24 -4.36
C ARG A 66 5.28 -10.04 -4.59
N SER A 67 5.30 -11.35 -4.35
CA SER A 67 4.13 -12.21 -4.50
C SER A 67 2.99 -11.81 -3.56
N ALA A 68 3.31 -11.46 -2.31
CA ALA A 68 2.33 -10.99 -1.34
C ALA A 68 1.71 -9.64 -1.75
N HIS A 69 2.47 -8.75 -2.39
CA HIS A 69 1.93 -7.51 -2.95
C HIS A 69 1.04 -7.75 -4.17
N GLU A 70 1.49 -8.56 -5.14
CA GLU A 70 0.70 -8.91 -6.34
C GLU A 70 -0.60 -9.66 -6.02
N THR A 71 -0.63 -10.42 -4.92
CA THR A 71 -1.81 -11.16 -4.47
C THR A 71 -2.66 -10.41 -3.45
N GLY A 72 -2.31 -9.17 -3.11
CA GLY A 72 -3.08 -8.35 -2.16
C GLY A 72 -3.02 -8.83 -0.70
N GLN A 73 -2.00 -9.61 -0.33
CA GLN A 73 -1.67 -9.91 1.07
C GLN A 73 -0.94 -8.74 1.74
N LEU A 74 -0.23 -7.94 0.95
CA LEU A 74 0.33 -6.64 1.33
C LEU A 74 -0.33 -5.54 0.50
N ASP A 75 -0.56 -4.39 1.11
CA ASP A 75 -1.14 -3.21 0.46
C ASP A 75 -0.05 -2.24 -0.02
N MET A 76 1.13 -2.29 0.59
CA MET A 76 2.24 -1.40 0.25
C MET A 76 3.60 -2.04 0.55
N VAL A 77 4.57 -1.75 -0.32
CA VAL A 77 5.99 -2.10 -0.13
C VAL A 77 6.83 -0.93 -0.63
N TRP A 78 7.99 -0.72 -0.01
CA TRP A 78 9.02 0.14 -0.61
C TRP A 78 9.80 -0.67 -1.65
N GLU A 79 9.93 -0.14 -2.86
CA GLU A 79 10.56 -0.87 -3.96
C GLU A 79 11.60 -0.02 -4.70
N TYR A 80 12.60 -0.70 -5.25
CA TYR A 80 13.61 -0.11 -6.13
C TYR A 80 13.19 -0.31 -7.57
N THR A 81 13.25 0.76 -8.36
CA THR A 81 12.88 0.73 -9.79
C THR A 81 13.66 -0.35 -10.55
N GLY A 82 14.98 -0.43 -10.33
CA GLY A 82 15.85 -1.42 -10.95
C GLY A 82 15.51 -2.87 -10.56
N VAL A 83 15.24 -3.12 -9.28
CA VAL A 83 14.84 -4.46 -8.80
C VAL A 83 13.55 -4.89 -9.48
N SER A 84 12.51 -4.03 -9.50
CA SER A 84 11.25 -4.39 -10.14
C SER A 84 11.39 -4.59 -11.65
N LEU A 85 12.12 -3.71 -12.35
CA LEU A 85 12.35 -3.84 -13.79
C LEU A 85 13.07 -5.14 -14.13
N VAL A 86 14.19 -5.44 -13.48
CA VAL A 86 15.05 -6.57 -13.85
C VAL A 86 14.53 -7.88 -13.27
N ALA A 87 14.26 -7.94 -11.97
CA ALA A 87 13.97 -9.19 -11.28
C ALA A 87 12.52 -9.67 -11.49
N TYR A 88 11.55 -8.77 -11.65
CA TYR A 88 10.12 -9.13 -11.70
C TYR A 88 9.47 -8.87 -13.05
N ASN A 89 9.99 -7.92 -13.83
CA ASN A 89 9.46 -7.57 -15.14
C ASN A 89 10.40 -7.98 -16.29
N HIS A 90 11.59 -8.50 -15.98
CA HIS A 90 12.59 -8.99 -16.94
C HIS A 90 12.98 -7.97 -18.02
N ILE A 91 12.99 -6.69 -17.66
CA ILE A 91 13.43 -5.58 -18.49
C ILE A 91 14.88 -5.27 -18.15
N THR A 92 15.77 -5.51 -19.11
CA THR A 92 17.22 -5.31 -18.97
C THR A 92 17.75 -4.12 -19.78
N GLU A 93 16.85 -3.33 -20.37
CA GLU A 93 17.19 -2.10 -21.06
C GLU A 93 17.87 -1.12 -20.10
N LYS A 94 18.94 -0.47 -20.58
CA LYS A 94 19.63 0.56 -19.82
C LYS A 94 18.86 1.87 -19.90
N LEU A 95 18.08 2.14 -18.85
CA LEU A 95 17.31 3.37 -18.69
C LEU A 95 18.03 4.31 -17.73
N ASP A 96 17.91 5.62 -17.95
CA ASP A 96 18.24 6.59 -16.90
C ASP A 96 17.20 6.55 -15.77
N LYS A 97 17.43 7.33 -14.71
CA LYS A 97 16.60 7.29 -13.50
C LYS A 97 15.13 7.62 -13.80
N ASP A 98 14.87 8.61 -14.64
CA ASP A 98 13.52 9.13 -14.86
C ASP A 98 12.76 8.16 -15.80
N HIS A 99 13.42 7.69 -16.86
CA HIS A 99 12.85 6.68 -17.74
C HIS A 99 12.64 5.33 -17.03
N ALA A 100 13.52 4.94 -16.10
CA ALA A 100 13.33 3.73 -15.29
C ALA A 100 12.09 3.82 -14.40
N TYR A 101 11.85 4.99 -13.79
CA TYR A 101 10.65 5.21 -12.98
C TYR A 101 9.37 5.15 -13.83
N ASP A 102 9.35 5.85 -14.97
CA ASP A 102 8.19 5.84 -15.87
C ASP A 102 7.91 4.45 -16.41
N ARG A 103 8.97 3.72 -16.78
CA ARG A 103 8.84 2.35 -17.28
C ARG A 103 8.31 1.40 -16.23
N VAL A 104 8.83 1.44 -15.01
CA VAL A 104 8.38 0.53 -13.95
C VAL A 104 6.93 0.81 -13.57
N LYS A 105 6.55 2.09 -13.51
CA LYS A 105 5.18 2.52 -13.24
C LYS A 105 4.21 1.99 -14.29
N GLU A 106 4.58 2.03 -15.57
CA GLU A 106 3.75 1.52 -16.66
C GLU A 106 3.54 -0.01 -16.57
N VAL A 107 4.61 -0.77 -16.33
CA VAL A 107 4.52 -2.24 -16.34
C VAL A 107 3.87 -2.80 -15.08
N ASP A 108 4.14 -2.22 -13.91
CA ASP A 108 3.54 -2.64 -12.66
C ASP A 108 2.06 -2.21 -12.55
N ALA A 109 1.66 -1.11 -13.19
CA ALA A 109 0.25 -0.72 -13.26
C ALA A 109 -0.63 -1.78 -13.96
N LYS A 110 -0.08 -2.51 -14.94
CA LYS A 110 -0.77 -3.63 -15.61
C LYS A 110 -1.05 -4.81 -14.66
N LYS A 111 -0.33 -4.87 -13.54
CA LYS A 111 -0.50 -5.85 -12.47
C LYS A 111 -1.31 -5.30 -11.29
N GLY A 112 -1.88 -4.10 -11.42
CA GLY A 112 -2.63 -3.42 -10.37
C GLY A 112 -1.75 -2.77 -9.29
N LEU A 113 -0.43 -2.68 -9.51
CA LEU A 113 0.50 -2.10 -8.55
C LEU A 113 0.81 -0.65 -8.92
N ILE A 114 0.58 0.28 -7.99
CA ILE A 114 0.73 1.71 -8.24
C ILE A 114 2.00 2.25 -7.59
N TRP A 115 2.86 2.86 -8.41
CA TRP A 115 4.05 3.57 -7.94
C TRP A 115 3.70 5.00 -7.50
N LEU A 116 4.03 5.32 -6.24
CA LEU A 116 3.92 6.68 -5.69
C LEU A 116 5.11 7.53 -6.13
N HIS A 117 5.15 8.79 -5.66
CA HIS A 117 6.29 9.67 -5.91
C HIS A 117 7.57 9.03 -5.36
N PRO A 118 8.64 8.92 -6.16
CA PRO A 118 9.87 8.26 -5.73
C PRO A 118 10.58 9.10 -4.67
N SER A 119 11.40 8.45 -3.85
CA SER A 119 12.28 9.18 -2.94
C SER A 119 13.38 9.93 -3.70
N LYS A 120 14.03 10.87 -3.01
CA LYS A 120 15.18 11.61 -3.56
C LYS A 120 16.50 10.83 -3.47
N PHE A 121 16.53 9.71 -2.74
CA PHE A 121 17.75 8.91 -2.57
C PHE A 121 17.78 7.76 -3.57
N SER A 122 18.99 7.34 -3.93
CA SER A 122 19.22 6.19 -4.81
C SER A 122 20.12 5.20 -4.09
N ASN A 123 19.63 3.97 -3.91
CA ASN A 123 20.41 2.87 -3.35
C ASN A 123 20.70 1.88 -4.48
N THR A 124 21.91 1.93 -5.03
CA THR A 124 22.35 1.07 -6.15
C THR A 124 22.95 -0.26 -5.68
N TYR A 125 22.95 -0.53 -4.37
CA TYR A 125 23.43 -1.78 -3.77
C TYR A 125 22.32 -2.80 -3.50
N ALA A 126 21.06 -2.39 -3.70
CA ALA A 126 19.87 -3.21 -3.48
C ALA A 126 19.60 -4.21 -4.61
#